data_AF-A0A3D2SME1-F1
#
_entry.id   AF-A0A3D2SME1-F1
#
_cell.length_a   1.000
_cell.length_b   1.000
_cell.length_c   1.000
_cell.angle_alpha   90.00
_cell.angle_beta   90.00
_cell.angle_gamma   90.00
#
_symmetry.space_group_name_H-M   'P 1'
#
loop_
_entity.id
_entity.type
_entity.pdbx_description
1 polymer ?
#
loop_
_entity_poly.entity_id
_entity_poly.type
_entity_poly.pdbx_seq_one_letter_code
_entity_poly.pdbx_strand_id
1 'polypeptide(L)' 'MWCFKNAEQVEALDLQDRAFHYGDGCFTTARIYQGKFELKARHLLRLKNS' A
#
# COMPACT_ATOMS: atom_id res chain seq x y z
N MET A 1 11.71 -7.27 -6.32
CA MET A 1 10.50 -6.45 -6.08
C MET A 1 10.84 -5.47 -4.97
N TRP A 2 10.43 -4.20 -5.04
CA TRP A 2 10.59 -3.28 -3.91
C TRP A 2 9.36 -3.36 -3.00
N CYS A 3 9.56 -3.74 -1.74
CA CYS A 3 8.51 -3.88 -0.74
C CYS A 3 8.89 -3.04 0.48
N PHE A 4 7.97 -2.21 0.94
CA PHE A 4 8.22 -1.29 2.05
C PHE A 4 7.13 -1.39 3.11
N LYS A 5 7.51 -1.33 4.38
CA LYS A 5 6.62 -1.14 5.53
C LYS A 5 7.14 0.05 6.33
N ASN A 6 6.29 1.03 6.62
CA ASN A 6 6.66 2.25 7.36
C ASN A 6 7.94 2.95 6.82
N ALA A 7 8.06 3.03 5.49
CA ALA A 7 9.21 3.58 4.76
C ALA A 7 10.54 2.79 4.85
N GLU A 8 10.54 1.60 5.45
CA GLU A 8 11.69 0.70 5.49
C GLU A 8 11.50 -0.46 4.51
N GLN A 9 12.59 -0.87 3.85
CA GLN A 9 12.56 -2.03 2.96
C GLN A 9 12.48 -3.31 3.78
N VAL A 10 11.56 -4.20 3.39
CA VAL A 10 11.33 -5.47 4.09
C VAL A 10 11.22 -6.62 3.10
N GLU A 11 11.64 -7.81 3.53
CA GLU A 11 11.52 -9.04 2.74
C GLU A 11 10.33 -9.91 3.17
N ALA A 12 9.83 -9.70 4.40
CA ALA A 12 8.74 -10.45 4.99
C ALA A 12 7.87 -9.57 5.89
N LEU A 13 6.65 -10.07 6.19
CA LEU A 13 5.74 -9.51 7.19
C LEU A 13 5.63 -10.48 8.37
N ASP A 14 5.19 -9.96 9.51
CA ASP A 14 4.90 -10.78 10.70
C ASP A 14 3.67 -11.68 10.43
N LEU A 15 3.71 -12.92 10.89
CA LEU A 15 2.57 -13.83 10.81
C LEU A 15 1.38 -13.32 11.61
N GLN A 16 1.62 -12.57 12.69
CA GLN A 16 0.59 -12.01 13.57
C GLN A 16 -0.12 -10.78 12.98
N ASP A 17 0.18 -10.39 11.74
CA ASP A 17 -0.43 -9.23 11.09
C ASP A 17 -1.95 -9.45 10.89
N ARG A 18 -2.76 -8.48 11.31
CA ARG A 18 -4.23 -8.55 11.20
C ARG A 18 -4.69 -8.63 9.75
N ALA A 19 -3.97 -8.00 8.82
CA ALA A 19 -4.29 -8.10 7.39
C ALA A 19 -4.09 -9.53 6.88
N PHE A 20 -3.10 -10.26 7.40
CA PHE A 20 -2.87 -11.66 7.05
C PHE A 20 -3.96 -12.58 7.62
N HIS A 21 -4.31 -12.41 8.89
CA HIS A 21 -5.28 -13.29 9.55
C HIS A 21 -6.73 -13.00 9.19
N TYR A 22 -7.09 -11.72 9.03
CA TYR A 22 -8.49 -11.28 8.98
C TYR A 22 -8.83 -10.45 7.75
N GLY A 23 -7.86 -10.17 6.88
CA GLY A 23 -8.07 -9.23 5.76
C GLY A 23 -8.33 -7.80 6.24
N ASP A 24 -7.91 -7.48 7.46
CA ASP A 24 -8.22 -6.24 8.14
C ASP A 24 -7.23 -5.11 7.76
N GLY A 25 -7.56 -4.44 6.67
CA GLY A 25 -6.82 -3.30 6.16
C GLY A 25 -7.44 -2.73 4.87
N CYS A 26 -6.88 -1.63 4.38
CA CYS A 26 -7.28 -1.02 3.10
C CYS A 26 -6.07 -0.89 2.17
N PHE A 27 -6.31 -0.87 0.86
CA PHE A 27 -5.25 -0.73 -0.14
C PHE A 27 -5.69 0.02 -1.39
N THR A 28 -4.70 0.45 -2.18
CA THR A 28 -4.91 1.00 -3.52
C THR A 28 -3.84 0.51 -4.47
N THR A 29 -4.20 0.28 -5.72
CA THR A 29 -3.25 0.08 -6.82
C THR A 29 -3.19 1.38 -7.63
N ALA A 30 -1.98 1.81 -7.98
CA ALA A 30 -1.74 3.03 -8.73
C ALA A 30 -0.82 2.77 -9.92
N ARG A 31 -0.97 3.58 -10.98
CA ARG A 31 -0.10 3.53 -12.15
C ARG A 31 1.03 4.55 -12.03
N ILE A 32 2.26 4.09 -12.24
CA ILE A 32 3.41 4.94 -12.50
C ILE A 32 3.67 4.93 -14.00
N TYR A 33 3.61 6.09 -14.64
CA TYR A 33 3.92 6.23 -16.07
C TYR A 33 4.92 7.37 -16.26
N GLN A 34 6.06 7.08 -16.89
CA GLN A 34 7.16 8.04 -17.08
C GLN A 34 7.58 8.75 -15.77
N GLY A 35 7.69 8.00 -14.67
CA GLY A 35 8.04 8.54 -13.34
C GLY A 35 6.93 9.33 -12.66
N LYS A 36 5.76 9.51 -13.29
CA LYS A 36 4.61 10.21 -12.72
C LYS A 36 3.67 9.23 -12.04
N PHE A 37 3.33 9.52 -10.78
CA PHE A 37 2.22 8.88 -10.07
C PHE A 37 0.90 9.48 -10.59
N GLU A 38 0.24 8.77 -11.49
CA GLU A 38 -1.04 9.19 -12.06
C GLU A 38 -2.14 9.21 -10.99
N LEU A 39 -2.97 10.26 -11.01
CA LEU A 39 -4.14 10.41 -10.12
C LEU A 39 -3.82 10.33 -8.60
N LYS A 40 -2.59 10.66 -8.17
CA LYS A 40 -2.13 10.59 -6.77
C LYS A 40 -3.16 11.06 -5.73
N ALA A 41 -3.73 12.25 -5.92
CA ALA A 41 -4.71 12.81 -4.99
C ALA A 41 -5.97 11.94 -4.83
N ARG A 42 -6.46 11.31 -5.92
CA ARG A 42 -7.65 10.44 -5.90
C ARG A 42 -7.37 9.13 -5.16
N HIS A 43 -6.18 8.54 -5.38
CA HIS A 43 -5.77 7.33 -4.66
C HIS A 43 -5.63 7.59 -3.16
N LEU A 44 -5.01 8.71 -2.75
CA LEU A 44 -4.89 9.09 -1.34
C LEU A 44 -6.24 9.38 -0.69
N LEU A 45 -7.14 10.07 -1.39
CA LEU A 45 -8.49 10.34 -0.89
C LEU A 45 -9.28 9.05 -0.66
N ARG A 46 -9.20 8.10 -1.60
CA ARG A 46 -9.86 6.80 -1.44
C ARG A 46 -9.34 6.04 -0.22
N LEU A 47 -8.01 5.96 -0.06
CA LEU A 47 -7.40 5.30 1.09
C LEU A 47 -7.83 5.93 2.42
N LYS A 48 -7.89 7.27 2.49
CA LYS A 48 -8.30 7.99 3.70
C LYS A 48 -9.76 7.70 4.09
N ASN A 49 -10.60 7.39 3.11
CA ASN A 49 -12.04 7.17 3.28
C ASN A 49 -12.43 5.69 3.23
N SER A 50 -11.47 4.76 3.28
CA SER A 50 -11.72 3.31 3.28
C SER A 50 -11.97 2.77 4.68
#